data_AF-A0A6M0CHR3-F1
#
_entry.id   AF-A0A6M0CHR3-F1
#
_cell.length_a   1.000
_cell.length_b   1.000
_cell.length_c   1.000
_cell.angle_alpha   90.00
_cell.angle_beta   90.00
_cell.angle_gamma   90.00
#
_symmetry.space_group_name_H-M   'P 1'
#
loop_
_entity.id
_entity.type
_entity.pdbx_description
1 polymer ?
#
loop_
_entity_poly.entity_id
_entity_poly.type
_entity_poly.pdbx_seq_one_letter_code
_entity_poly.pdbx_strand_id
1 'polypeptide(L)'
;YHLTAYVFDKLGYPVNPLPFEKRRDVIQGIRLGSPEKLIAFCRAIQQYSPVGSYLDPVPAPMPGYESELVMAGGTFIDGATSEFSADGPLREPYVVFCQGGTHWTHVAIALEAAIEAVKLPHRG
;
A
#
# COMPACT_ATOMS: atom_id res chain seq x y z
N TYR A 1 10.48 3.58 1.96
CA TYR A 1 9.78 3.37 3.25
C TYR A 1 9.77 4.59 4.14
N HIS A 2 10.92 5.20 4.46
CA HIS A 2 10.95 6.45 5.23
C HIS A 2 10.08 7.55 4.60
N LEU A 3 10.11 7.68 3.27
CA LEU A 3 9.25 8.61 2.52
C LEU A 3 7.75 8.30 2.76
N THR A 4 7.32 7.05 2.54
CA THR A 4 5.95 6.59 2.78
C THR A 4 5.49 6.89 4.21
N ALA A 5 6.30 6.49 5.19
CA ALA A 5 6.03 6.73 6.60
C ALA A 5 5.87 8.23 6.88
N TYR A 6 6.83 9.04 6.43
CA TYR A 6 6.87 10.47 6.67
C TYR A 6 5.65 11.17 6.07
N VAL A 7 5.31 10.85 4.82
CA VAL A 7 4.18 11.49 4.14
C VAL A 7 2.86 11.13 4.81
N PHE A 8 2.62 9.86 5.13
CA PHE A 8 1.35 9.45 5.75
C PHE A 8 1.23 9.90 7.21
N ASP A 9 2.34 9.94 7.96
CA ASP A 9 2.40 10.56 9.29
C ASP A 9 2.02 12.04 9.22
N LYS A 10 2.56 12.79 8.25
CA LYS A 10 2.21 14.20 8.01
C LYS A 10 0.77 14.42 7.55
N LEU A 11 0.18 13.42 6.89
CA LEU A 11 -1.24 13.42 6.51
C LEU A 11 -2.17 13.00 7.67
N GLY A 12 -1.63 12.67 8.84
CA GLY A 12 -2.40 12.32 10.04
C GLY A 12 -2.77 10.84 10.16
N TYR A 13 -2.21 9.97 9.32
CA TYR A 13 -2.43 8.53 9.42
C TYR A 13 -1.45 7.90 10.42
N PRO A 14 -1.90 7.01 11.33
CA PRO A 14 -0.99 6.23 12.14
C PRO A 14 -0.13 5.29 11.27
N VAL A 15 1.18 5.37 11.41
CA VAL A 15 2.16 4.57 10.66
C VAL A 15 3.02 3.71 11.60
N ASN A 16 3.50 2.57 11.10
CA ASN A 16 4.43 1.71 11.83
C ASN A 16 5.41 1.02 10.87
N PRO A 17 6.74 1.11 11.07
CA PRO A 17 7.40 1.94 12.08
C PRO A 17 7.31 3.44 11.74
N LEU A 18 7.64 4.30 12.71
CA LEU A 18 7.65 5.76 12.54
C LEU A 18 8.73 6.20 11.54
N PRO A 19 8.64 7.44 10.99
CA PRO A 19 9.55 7.90 9.94
C PRO A 19 11.03 7.89 10.30
N PHE A 20 11.38 8.11 11.56
CA PHE A 20 12.78 8.24 12.02
C PHE A 20 13.22 7.10 12.95
N GLU A 21 12.41 6.07 13.12
CA GLU A 21 12.79 4.88 13.87
C GLU A 21 13.81 4.04 13.09
N LYS A 22 14.71 3.39 13.84
CA LYS A 22 15.66 2.44 13.25
C LYS A 22 14.91 1.21 12.73
N ARG A 23 15.16 0.84 11.48
CA ARG A 23 14.50 -0.28 10.80
C ARG A 23 15.45 -1.46 10.64
N ARG A 24 14.90 -2.66 10.74
CA ARG A 24 15.59 -3.92 10.43
C ARG A 24 15.06 -4.60 9.18
N ASP A 25 13.91 -4.16 8.69
CA ASP A 25 13.26 -4.61 7.47
C ASP A 25 12.73 -3.42 6.66
N VAL A 26 12.09 -3.75 5.54
CA VAL A 26 11.56 -2.80 4.56
C VAL A 26 10.05 -2.58 4.68
N ILE A 27 9.38 -3.22 5.64
CA ILE A 27 7.92 -3.20 5.71
C ILE A 27 7.46 -1.85 6.32
N GLN A 28 6.43 -1.27 5.71
CA GLN A 28 5.77 -0.07 6.21
C GLN A 28 4.27 -0.29 6.33
N GLY A 29 3.74 -0.27 7.55
CA GLY A 29 2.32 -0.28 7.85
C GLY A 29 1.72 1.12 7.92
N ILE A 30 0.50 1.29 7.39
CA ILE A 30 -0.29 2.53 7.45
C ILE A 30 -1.74 2.15 7.79
N ARG A 31 -2.32 2.72 8.85
CA ARG A 31 -3.73 2.47 9.22
C ARG A 31 -4.65 3.38 8.42
N LEU A 32 -5.29 2.87 7.38
CA LEU A 32 -6.12 3.68 6.48
C LEU A 32 -7.52 3.96 7.02
N GLY A 33 -8.00 3.12 7.95
CA GLY A 33 -9.24 3.36 8.70
C GLY A 33 -10.53 3.04 7.95
N SER A 34 -10.47 2.64 6.68
CA SER A 34 -11.65 2.14 5.95
C SER A 34 -11.26 1.13 4.86
N PRO A 35 -12.15 0.18 4.52
CA PRO A 35 -11.88 -0.78 3.45
C PRO A 35 -11.81 -0.10 2.08
N GLU A 36 -12.59 0.97 1.85
CA GLU A 36 -12.56 1.73 0.59
C GLU A 36 -11.19 2.37 0.35
N LYS A 37 -10.60 2.96 1.40
CA LYS A 37 -9.25 3.53 1.30
C LYS A 37 -8.19 2.47 1.06
N LEU A 38 -8.30 1.30 1.70
CA LEU A 38 -7.37 0.20 1.49
C LEU A 38 -7.41 -0.32 0.04
N ILE A 39 -8.60 -0.55 -0.49
CA ILE A 39 -8.77 -0.98 -1.89
C ILE A 39 -8.28 0.11 -2.84
N ALA A 40 -8.65 1.38 -2.62
CA ALA A 40 -8.23 2.51 -3.45
C ALA A 40 -6.70 2.69 -3.44
N PHE A 41 -6.06 2.53 -2.28
CA PHE A 41 -4.62 2.58 -2.15
C PHE A 41 -3.95 1.48 -2.98
N CYS A 42 -4.33 0.21 -2.79
CA CYS A 42 -3.75 -0.90 -3.55
C CYS A 42 -3.99 -0.74 -5.07
N ARG A 43 -5.19 -0.32 -5.47
CA ARG A 43 -5.48 -0.03 -6.88
C ARG A 43 -4.56 1.05 -7.47
N ALA A 44 -4.31 2.12 -6.74
CA ALA A 44 -3.38 3.17 -7.16
C ALA A 44 -1.94 2.62 -7.31
N ILE A 45 -1.47 1.81 -6.37
CA ILE A 45 -0.13 1.18 -6.49
C ILE A 45 -0.06 0.26 -7.72
N GLN A 46 -1.09 -0.54 -7.97
CA GLN A 46 -1.14 -1.45 -9.13
C GLN A 46 -1.10 -0.66 -10.45
N GLN A 47 -1.87 0.42 -10.58
CA GLN A 47 -1.90 1.25 -11.79
C GLN A 47 -0.56 1.92 -12.13
N TYR A 48 0.28 2.13 -11.11
CA TYR A 48 1.61 2.71 -11.28
C TYR A 48 2.73 1.67 -11.20
N SER A 49 2.39 0.38 -11.24
CA SER A 49 3.35 -0.70 -11.37
C SER A 49 3.85 -0.85 -12.81
N PRO A 50 5.10 -1.28 -13.03
CA PRO A 50 5.65 -1.43 -14.38
C PRO A 50 5.00 -2.56 -15.19
N VAL A 51 4.46 -3.58 -14.51
CA VAL A 51 3.79 -4.74 -15.13
C VAL A 51 2.36 -4.83 -14.59
N GLY A 52 1.41 -5.24 -15.44
CA GLY A 52 0.03 -5.48 -15.00
C GLY A 52 -0.73 -4.24 -14.53
N SER A 53 -0.31 -3.03 -14.91
CA SER A 53 -0.96 -1.77 -14.50
C SER A 53 -2.39 -1.58 -14.99
N TYR A 54 -2.80 -2.36 -15.99
CA TYR A 54 -4.17 -2.39 -16.50
C TYR A 54 -5.11 -3.29 -15.68
N LEU A 55 -4.58 -4.02 -14.70
CA LEU A 55 -5.36 -4.90 -13.82
C LEU A 55 -5.83 -4.13 -12.60
N ASP A 56 -7.09 -4.33 -12.22
CA ASP A 56 -7.63 -3.80 -10.99
C ASP A 56 -7.57 -4.87 -9.89
N PRO A 57 -6.88 -4.61 -8.77
CA PRO A 57 -6.83 -5.55 -7.65
C PRO A 57 -8.18 -5.59 -6.95
N VAL A 58 -8.66 -6.80 -6.68
CA VAL A 58 -9.91 -7.05 -5.98
C VAL A 58 -9.65 -7.84 -4.70
N PRO A 59 -10.42 -7.61 -3.62
CA PRO A 59 -10.42 -8.49 -2.46
C PRO A 59 -10.60 -9.95 -2.84
N ALA A 60 -9.78 -10.83 -2.27
CA ALA A 60 -9.87 -12.27 -2.47
C ALA A 60 -9.53 -13.04 -1.18
N PRO A 61 -10.12 -14.23 -0.98
CA PRO A 61 -9.75 -15.10 0.13
C PRO A 61 -8.31 -15.60 -0.04
N MET A 62 -7.54 -15.61 1.05
CA MET A 62 -6.18 -16.18 1.08
C MET A 62 -6.10 -17.27 2.15
N PRO A 63 -5.56 -18.46 1.83
CA PRO A 63 -5.37 -19.52 2.81
C PRO A 63 -4.60 -19.03 4.04
N GLY A 64 -5.16 -19.27 5.23
CA GLY A 64 -4.56 -18.86 6.51
C GLY A 64 -5.02 -17.48 7.02
N TYR A 65 -5.82 -16.74 6.26
CA TYR A 65 -6.43 -15.47 6.70
C TYR A 65 -7.94 -15.62 6.86
N GLU A 66 -8.48 -15.06 7.95
CA GLU A 66 -9.93 -15.06 8.23
C GLU A 66 -10.69 -14.01 7.40
N SER A 67 -9.99 -12.96 6.94
CA SER A 67 -10.53 -11.91 6.09
C SER A 67 -9.95 -12.00 4.69
N GLU A 68 -10.69 -11.49 3.71
CA GLU A 68 -10.14 -11.25 2.38
C GLU A 68 -8.92 -10.32 2.44
N LEU A 69 -8.04 -10.45 1.46
CA LEU A 69 -6.88 -9.60 1.24
C LEU A 69 -7.02 -8.91 -0.11
N VAL A 70 -6.54 -7.66 -0.19
CA VAL A 70 -6.30 -6.96 -1.44
C VAL A 70 -4.81 -6.75 -1.61
N MET A 71 -4.28 -7.01 -2.80
CA MET A 71 -2.85 -6.94 -3.10
C MET A 71 -2.59 -6.24 -4.43
N ALA A 72 -1.57 -5.39 -4.42
CA ALA A 72 -0.96 -4.77 -5.58
C ALA A 72 0.49 -5.28 -5.69
N GLY A 73 0.82 -5.86 -6.83
CA GLY A 73 2.07 -6.61 -7.03
C GLY A 73 2.41 -6.73 -8.50
N GLY A 74 2.29 -5.64 -9.26
CA GLY A 74 2.64 -5.57 -10.68
C GLY A 74 4.15 -5.61 -10.95
N THR A 75 4.82 -6.64 -10.44
CA THR A 75 6.27 -6.79 -10.42
C THR A 75 6.76 -7.55 -11.65
N PHE A 76 7.99 -7.30 -12.10
CA PHE A 76 8.60 -8.00 -13.25
C PHE A 76 8.85 -9.48 -12.95
N ILE A 77 9.17 -9.80 -11.71
CA ILE A 77 9.22 -11.17 -11.20
C ILE A 77 8.04 -11.37 -10.26
N ASP A 78 7.26 -12.42 -10.47
CA ASP A 78 6.05 -12.69 -9.69
C ASP A 78 6.38 -12.79 -8.19
N GLY A 79 5.69 -11.98 -7.37
CA GLY A 79 5.91 -11.92 -5.92
C GLY A 79 7.23 -11.27 -5.46
N ALA A 80 7.94 -10.53 -6.33
CA ALA A 80 9.19 -9.88 -5.94
C ALA A 80 8.96 -8.75 -4.93
N THR A 81 9.38 -8.96 -3.69
CA THR A 81 9.29 -7.98 -2.60
C THR A 81 10.35 -6.87 -2.69
N SER A 82 11.25 -6.94 -3.67
CA SER A 82 12.18 -5.86 -4.03
C SER A 82 11.54 -4.77 -4.88
N GLU A 83 10.43 -5.06 -5.55
CA GLU A 83 9.66 -4.12 -6.36
C GLU A 83 8.48 -3.58 -5.55
N PHE A 84 8.03 -2.36 -5.86
CA PHE A 84 7.07 -1.66 -5.00
C PHE A 84 5.72 -2.37 -5.01
N SER A 85 5.30 -2.85 -3.85
CA SER A 85 4.06 -3.60 -3.66
C SER A 85 3.33 -3.14 -2.40
N ALA A 86 2.02 -3.40 -2.38
CA ALA A 86 1.16 -3.08 -1.26
C ALA A 86 0.07 -4.12 -1.07
N ASP A 87 -0.16 -4.57 0.16
CA ASP A 87 -1.23 -5.49 0.48
C ASP A 87 -1.82 -5.22 1.87
N GLY A 88 -3.04 -5.69 2.12
CA GLY A 88 -3.63 -5.56 3.44
C GLY A 88 -4.96 -6.30 3.60
N PRO A 89 -5.27 -6.77 4.82
CA PRO A 89 -6.52 -7.48 5.10
C PRO A 89 -7.71 -6.51 5.13
N LEU A 90 -8.85 -6.93 4.58
CA LEU A 90 -10.12 -6.23 4.69
C LEU A 90 -10.73 -6.42 6.09
N ARG A 91 -9.98 -5.98 7.10
CA ARG A 91 -10.35 -6.01 8.52
C ARG A 91 -9.82 -4.77 9.22
N GLU A 92 -10.60 -4.25 10.18
CA GLU A 92 -10.20 -3.10 10.99
C GLU A 92 -8.82 -3.34 11.66
N PRO A 93 -7.90 -2.35 11.66
CA PRO A 93 -8.05 -0.95 11.24
C PRO A 93 -7.68 -0.66 9.77
N TYR A 94 -7.81 -1.66 8.89
CA TYR A 94 -7.53 -1.56 7.45
C TYR A 94 -6.10 -1.08 7.20
N VAL A 95 -5.16 -1.88 7.70
CA VAL A 95 -3.73 -1.60 7.56
C VAL A 95 -3.28 -2.03 6.18
N VAL A 96 -2.69 -1.10 5.43
CA VAL A 96 -1.90 -1.46 4.25
C VAL A 96 -0.44 -1.62 4.67
N PHE A 97 0.18 -2.69 4.18
CA PHE A 97 1.60 -2.95 4.28
C PHE A 97 2.24 -2.66 2.92
N CYS A 98 3.19 -1.74 2.90
CA CYS A 98 3.95 -1.37 1.71
C CYS A 98 5.38 -1.88 1.86
N GLN A 99 5.94 -2.44 0.79
CA GLN A 99 7.33 -2.88 0.75
C GLN A 99 7.90 -2.78 -0.68
N GLY A 100 9.19 -3.07 -0.83
CA GLY A 100 9.89 -2.96 -2.11
C GLY A 100 10.01 -1.54 -2.68
N GLY A 101 10.52 -1.45 -3.90
CA GLY A 101 10.83 -0.21 -4.59
C GLY A 101 12.28 -0.22 -5.06
N THR A 102 12.48 -0.58 -6.33
CA THR A 102 13.81 -0.65 -6.95
C THR A 102 14.46 0.73 -7.13
N HIS A 103 13.65 1.78 -7.25
CA HIS A 103 14.12 3.15 -7.34
C HIS A 103 13.18 4.13 -6.63
N TRP A 104 13.75 5.13 -5.94
CA TRP A 104 12.98 6.06 -5.10
C TRP A 104 11.98 6.91 -5.90
N THR A 105 12.28 7.23 -7.16
CA THR A 105 11.38 8.02 -8.02
C THR A 105 10.11 7.27 -8.34
N HIS A 106 10.18 5.96 -8.60
CA HIS A 106 9.01 5.12 -8.85
C HIS A 106 8.10 5.10 -7.61
N VAL A 107 8.69 4.92 -6.43
CA VAL A 107 7.97 4.99 -5.17
C VAL A 107 7.31 6.36 -4.98
N ALA A 108 8.00 7.46 -5.27
CA ALA A 108 7.43 8.81 -5.14
C ALA A 108 6.20 9.01 -6.06
N ILE A 109 6.28 8.61 -7.33
CA ILE A 109 5.18 8.74 -8.30
C ILE A 109 3.97 7.90 -7.85
N ALA A 110 4.20 6.63 -7.47
CA ALA A 110 3.12 5.75 -7.02
C ALA A 110 2.50 6.25 -5.70
N LEU A 111 3.29 6.85 -4.81
CA LEU A 111 2.79 7.47 -3.58
C LEU A 111 1.92 8.70 -3.84
N GLU A 112 2.28 9.56 -4.80
CA GLU A 112 1.43 10.69 -5.20
C GLU A 112 0.03 10.21 -5.61
N ALA A 113 -0.04 9.18 -6.45
CA ALA A 113 -1.30 8.58 -6.85
C ALA A 113 -2.08 7.97 -5.66
N ALA A 114 -1.39 7.27 -4.77
CA ALA A 114 -2.01 6.68 -3.59
C ALA A 114 -2.57 7.73 -2.62
N ILE A 115 -1.88 8.86 -2.46
CA ILE A 115 -2.33 10.00 -1.64
C ILE A 115 -3.64 10.56 -2.20
N GLU A 116 -3.74 10.76 -3.52
CA GLU A 116 -4.98 11.21 -4.14
C GLU A 116 -6.10 10.17 -3.97
N ALA A 117 -5.80 8.88 -4.13
CA ALA A 117 -6.79 7.81 -3.99
C ALA A 117 -7.39 7.72 -2.58
N VAL A 118 -6.63 7.98 -1.52
CA VAL A 118 -7.14 7.92 -0.14
C VAL A 118 -7.81 9.21 0.35
N LYS A 119 -7.77 10.29 -0.45
CA LYS A 119 -8.52 11.53 -0.19
C LYS A 119 -10.01 11.42 -0.49
N LEU A 120 -10.46 10.32 -1.12
CA LEU A 120 -11.86 10.12 -1.47
C LEU A 120 -12.77 10.38 -0.25
N PRO A 121 -13.79 11.26 -0.36
CA PRO A 121 -14.67 11.57 0.75
C PRO A 121 -15.45 10.32 1.17
N HIS A 122 -15.68 10.16 2.48
CA HIS A 122 -16.69 9.22 2.99
C HIS A 122 -18.01 9.50 2.26
N ARG A 123 -18.40 8.63 1.34
CA ARG A 123 -19.80 8.51 0.94
C ARG A 123 -20.50 7.73 2.04
N GLY A 124 -20.87 8.44 3.10
CA GLY A 124 -21.93 8.02 4.02
C GLY A 124 -23.30 8.26 3.39
#